data_AF-A0A554R8U4-F1
#
_entry.id   AF-A0A554R8U4-F1
#
_cell.length_a   1.000
_cell.length_b   1.000
_cell.length_c   1.000
_cell.angle_alpha   90.00
_cell.angle_beta   90.00
_cell.angle_gamma   90.00
#
_symmetry.space_group_name_H-M   'P 1'
#
loop_
_entity.id
_entity.type
_entity.pdbx_description
1 polymer ?
#
loop_
_entity_poly.entity_id
_entity_poly.type
_entity_poly.pdbx_seq_one_letter_code
_entity_poly.pdbx_strand_id
1 'polypeptide(L)'
;MTAVALGGQGRYAQARAALDVVDRRTAGLAGDGDRVYASLSASTRASFLRQTGWHRKASYDDGRALAIVAGHGDSPESVAAVCDALTGLAADALGQGRLALGWRLLELCVERMHRPEGQSAQLWRQLIRLEWVSAELALAGGDFTRALGHAERAVELAAGCESLRHRVKSNLLRCAAMTGFDPGRAATLAREVFDECRSSGLLPLAWASSMLIEGVSGIATSPNSAELGAAVAARGGAFRDMSL
;
A
#
# COMPACT_ATOMS: atom_id res chain seq x y z
N MET A 1 12.16 5.75 7.41
CA MET A 1 12.42 4.39 6.87
C MET A 1 12.15 3.27 7.88
N THR A 2 12.61 3.35 9.13
CA THR A 2 12.42 2.29 10.15
C THR A 2 10.97 1.82 10.33
N ALA A 3 10.02 2.76 10.49
CA ALA A 3 8.60 2.41 10.66
C ALA A 3 8.04 1.60 9.47
N VAL A 4 8.40 1.98 8.23
CA VAL A 4 7.97 1.29 7.00
C VAL A 4 8.51 -0.14 6.96
N ALA A 5 9.80 -0.33 7.29
CA ALA A 5 10.42 -1.66 7.34
C ALA A 5 9.77 -2.55 8.41
N LEU A 6 9.58 -2.02 9.63
CA LEU A 6 8.90 -2.73 10.72
C LEU A 6 7.47 -3.10 10.37
N GLY A 7 6.72 -2.19 9.73
CA GLY A 7 5.38 -2.45 9.22
C GLY A 7 5.38 -3.56 8.16
N GLY A 8 6.35 -3.55 7.24
CA GLY A 8 6.55 -4.61 6.26
C GLY A 8 6.83 -5.99 6.87
N GLN A 9 7.41 -6.03 8.07
CA GLN A 9 7.67 -7.26 8.84
C GLN A 9 6.50 -7.66 9.77
N GLY A 10 5.40 -6.91 9.73
CA GLY A 10 4.25 -7.08 10.61
C GLY A 10 4.48 -6.62 12.06
N ARG A 11 5.58 -5.93 12.37
CA ARG A 11 5.92 -5.41 13.71
C ARG A 11 5.22 -4.08 13.99
N TYR A 12 3.89 -4.05 13.87
CA TYR A 12 3.08 -2.83 13.89
C TYR A 12 3.20 -2.02 15.19
N ALA A 13 3.31 -2.66 16.35
CA ALA A 13 3.52 -1.95 17.62
C ALA A 13 4.82 -1.14 17.62
N GLN A 14 5.91 -1.73 17.14
CA GLN A 14 7.22 -1.06 17.05
C GLN A 14 7.23 -0.02 15.93
N ALA A 15 6.55 -0.31 14.82
CA ALA A 15 6.39 0.63 13.72
C ALA A 15 5.68 1.90 14.20
N ARG A 16 4.62 1.79 15.01
CA ARG A 16 3.94 2.94 15.63
C ARG A 16 4.85 3.70 16.59
N ALA A 17 5.57 3.00 17.47
CA ALA A 17 6.52 3.65 18.38
C ALA A 17 7.61 4.44 17.62
N ALA A 18 8.07 3.93 16.47
CA ALA A 18 9.00 4.65 15.60
C ALA A 18 8.35 5.91 14.97
N LEU A 19 7.05 5.87 14.64
CA LEU A 19 6.32 7.06 14.17
C LEU A 19 6.08 8.08 15.28
N ASP A 20 5.86 7.65 16.52
CA ASP A 20 5.72 8.57 17.66
C ASP A 20 6.99 9.43 17.86
N VAL A 21 8.17 8.88 17.52
CA VAL A 21 9.43 9.65 17.52
C VAL A 21 9.44 10.72 16.42
N VAL A 22 8.93 10.39 15.23
CA VAL A 22 8.82 11.36 14.12
C VAL A 22 7.86 12.48 14.51
N ASP A 23 6.68 12.13 15.01
CA ASP A 23 5.64 13.09 15.40
C ASP A 23 6.12 14.04 16.50
N ARG A 24 6.92 13.57 17.45
CA ARG A 24 7.55 14.44 18.47
C ARG A 24 8.58 15.39 17.89
N ARG A 25 9.35 14.96 16.89
CA ARG A 25 10.40 15.79 16.26
C ARG A 25 9.82 16.85 15.33
N THR A 26 8.68 16.56 14.73
CA THR A 26 7.96 17.50 13.86
C THR A 26 6.88 18.28 14.62
N ALA A 27 6.75 18.09 15.95
CA ALA A 27 5.83 18.85 16.77
C ALA A 27 6.20 20.34 16.74
N GLY A 28 5.29 21.19 16.28
CA GLY A 28 5.51 22.63 16.14
C GLY A 28 6.01 23.11 14.77
N LEU A 29 6.03 22.23 13.75
CA LEU A 29 6.29 22.47 12.32
C LEU A 29 6.68 23.91 11.93
N ALA A 30 7.98 24.18 11.77
CA ALA A 30 8.50 25.53 11.45
C ALA A 30 9.06 25.68 10.02
N GLY A 31 9.21 24.58 9.25
CA GLY A 31 9.69 24.60 7.86
C GLY A 31 9.17 23.44 6.99
N ASP A 32 9.43 23.50 5.69
CA ASP A 32 8.87 22.57 4.69
C ASP A 32 9.31 21.11 4.88
N GLY A 33 10.56 20.87 5.30
CA GLY A 33 11.05 19.52 5.59
C GLY A 33 10.28 18.83 6.71
N ASP A 34 9.95 19.55 7.79
CA ASP A 34 9.18 18.98 8.90
C ASP A 34 7.75 18.64 8.46
N ARG A 35 7.15 19.47 7.60
CA ARG A 35 5.81 19.23 7.03
C ARG A 35 5.79 17.96 6.20
N VAL A 36 6.80 17.77 5.35
CA VAL A 36 6.97 16.53 4.57
C VAL A 36 7.06 15.33 5.51
N TYR A 37 7.90 15.35 6.54
CA TYR A 37 8.03 14.22 7.46
C TYR A 37 6.75 13.95 8.27
N ALA A 38 6.05 14.99 8.71
CA ALA A 38 4.76 14.84 9.41
C ALA A 38 3.67 14.25 8.50
N SER A 39 3.63 14.69 7.23
CA SER A 39 2.73 14.14 6.22
C SER A 39 3.03 12.65 5.95
N LEU A 40 4.29 12.30 5.69
CA LEU A 40 4.72 10.92 5.48
C LEU A 40 4.47 10.03 6.70
N SER A 41 4.64 10.57 7.92
CA SER A 41 4.29 9.87 9.16
C SER A 41 2.80 9.54 9.20
N ALA A 42 1.95 10.54 8.93
CA ALA A 42 0.50 10.36 8.89
C ALA A 42 0.06 9.35 7.82
N SER A 43 0.57 9.41 6.59
CA SER A 43 0.26 8.41 5.56
C SER A 43 0.79 7.01 5.86
N THR A 44 1.88 6.91 6.61
CA THR A 44 2.38 5.61 7.08
C THR A 44 1.45 5.01 8.14
N ARG A 45 0.92 5.83 9.08
CA ARG A 45 -0.13 5.39 10.04
C ARG A 45 -1.38 4.94 9.32
N ALA A 46 -1.85 5.72 8.34
CA ALA A 46 -2.99 5.37 7.51
C ALA A 46 -2.78 4.01 6.80
N SER A 47 -1.60 3.79 6.23
CA SER A 47 -1.26 2.53 5.59
C SER A 47 -1.31 1.33 6.54
N PHE A 48 -0.95 1.49 7.82
CA PHE A 48 -1.05 0.39 8.79
C PHE A 48 -2.51 0.06 9.12
N LEU A 49 -3.33 1.09 9.31
CA LEU A 49 -4.77 0.94 9.53
C LEU A 49 -5.45 0.27 8.33
N ARG A 50 -5.07 0.65 7.12
CA ARG A 50 -5.62 0.09 5.87
C ARG A 50 -5.31 -1.39 5.69
N GLN A 51 -4.07 -1.78 5.96
CA GLN A 51 -3.63 -3.18 5.84
C GLN A 51 -4.40 -4.11 6.77
N THR A 52 -4.99 -3.57 7.83
CA THR A 52 -5.82 -4.33 8.77
C THR A 52 -7.31 -4.01 8.66
N GLY A 53 -7.75 -3.40 7.55
CA GLY A 53 -9.17 -3.21 7.21
C GLY A 53 -9.85 -1.94 7.76
N TRP A 54 -9.13 -1.05 8.42
CA TRP A 54 -9.67 0.17 9.04
C TRP A 54 -9.69 1.38 8.09
N HIS A 55 -10.22 1.21 6.88
CA HIS A 55 -10.21 2.23 5.82
C HIS A 55 -10.74 3.60 6.23
N ARG A 56 -11.85 3.65 6.98
CA ARG A 56 -12.42 4.92 7.47
C ARG A 56 -11.49 5.66 8.42
N LYS A 57 -10.76 4.94 9.29
CA LYS A 57 -9.77 5.56 10.19
C LYS A 57 -8.53 5.99 9.39
N ALA A 58 -8.09 5.16 8.44
CA ALA A 58 -6.98 5.47 7.55
C ALA A 58 -7.25 6.75 6.71
N SER A 59 -8.48 6.94 6.22
CA SER A 59 -8.87 8.16 5.49
C SER A 59 -8.65 9.44 6.30
N TYR A 60 -8.84 9.40 7.62
CA TYR A 60 -8.60 10.56 8.47
C TYR A 60 -7.10 10.91 8.50
N ASP A 61 -6.24 9.90 8.66
CA ASP A 61 -4.79 10.10 8.71
C ASP A 61 -4.24 10.55 7.36
N ASP A 62 -4.69 9.99 6.23
CA ASP A 62 -4.26 10.44 4.90
C ASP A 62 -4.84 11.82 4.54
N GLY A 63 -6.06 12.15 5.00
CA GLY A 63 -6.61 13.50 4.88
C GLY A 63 -5.80 14.52 5.66
N ARG A 64 -5.38 14.19 6.89
CA ARG A 64 -4.44 15.00 7.68
C ARG A 64 -3.09 15.12 6.96
N ALA A 65 -2.56 14.03 6.41
CA ALA A 65 -1.31 14.04 5.66
C ALA A 65 -1.36 15.03 4.50
N LEU A 66 -2.45 15.02 3.71
CA LEU A 66 -2.66 15.95 2.61
C LEU A 66 -2.78 17.39 3.11
N ALA A 67 -3.53 17.64 4.18
CA ALA A 67 -3.69 18.99 4.75
C ALA A 67 -2.38 19.61 5.24
N ILE A 68 -1.44 18.80 5.76
CA ILE A 68 -0.13 19.27 6.25
C ILE A 68 0.73 19.86 5.12
N VAL A 69 0.69 19.25 3.93
CA VAL A 69 1.49 19.65 2.75
C VAL A 69 0.69 20.45 1.71
N ALA A 70 -0.63 20.60 1.90
CA ALA A 70 -1.47 21.36 0.99
C ALA A 70 -1.00 22.83 0.92
N GLY A 71 -0.74 23.32 -0.29
CA GLY A 71 -0.34 24.71 -0.53
C GLY A 71 1.09 25.06 -0.10
N HIS A 72 1.93 24.07 0.21
CA HIS A 72 3.31 24.29 0.65
C HIS A 72 4.31 23.56 -0.26
N GLY A 73 5.22 24.34 -0.86
CA GLY A 73 6.40 23.87 -1.58
C GLY A 73 6.12 22.99 -2.81
N ASP A 74 6.78 23.28 -3.93
CA ASP A 74 6.80 22.39 -5.10
C ASP A 74 8.08 21.54 -5.15
N SER A 75 8.70 21.30 -3.98
CA SER A 75 9.86 20.42 -3.91
C SER A 75 9.44 18.98 -4.27
N PRO A 76 10.34 18.17 -4.85
CA PRO A 76 10.03 16.78 -5.19
C PRO A 76 9.51 15.97 -3.98
N GLU A 77 10.01 16.25 -2.77
CA GLU A 77 9.58 15.59 -1.55
C GLU A 77 8.16 16.01 -1.12
N SER A 78 7.80 17.28 -1.31
CA SER A 78 6.43 17.76 -1.07
C SER A 78 5.45 17.11 -2.06
N VAL A 79 5.81 17.08 -3.34
CA VAL A 79 5.02 16.40 -4.38
C VAL A 79 4.86 14.91 -4.07
N ALA A 80 5.94 14.24 -3.65
CA ALA A 80 5.91 12.84 -3.24
C ALA A 80 4.98 12.59 -2.05
N ALA A 81 4.98 13.48 -1.05
CA ALA A 81 4.10 13.39 0.12
C ALA A 81 2.62 13.62 -0.26
N VAL A 82 2.32 14.61 -1.09
CA VAL A 82 0.97 14.84 -1.65
C VAL A 82 0.49 13.60 -2.40
N CYS A 83 1.33 13.02 -3.26
CA CYS A 83 0.98 11.83 -4.03
C CYS A 83 0.75 10.60 -3.15
N ASP A 84 1.57 10.40 -2.11
CA ASP A 84 1.38 9.29 -1.16
C ASP A 84 0.04 9.43 -0.40
N ALA A 85 -0.33 10.65 0.01
CA ALA A 85 -1.59 10.94 0.68
C ALA A 85 -2.81 10.76 -0.26
N LEU A 86 -2.77 11.28 -1.48
CA LEU A 86 -3.83 11.11 -2.48
C LEU A 86 -4.04 9.63 -2.84
N THR A 87 -2.95 8.90 -3.05
CA THR A 87 -3.00 7.46 -3.33
C THR A 87 -3.53 6.68 -2.12
N GLY A 88 -3.19 7.10 -0.91
CA GLY A 88 -3.72 6.55 0.34
C GLY A 88 -5.23 6.76 0.48
N LEU A 89 -5.72 7.98 0.24
CA LEU A 89 -7.15 8.30 0.21
C LEU A 89 -7.89 7.49 -0.85
N ALA A 90 -7.30 7.30 -2.03
CA ALA A 90 -7.89 6.46 -3.08
C ALA A 90 -8.06 5.00 -2.64
N ALA A 91 -7.04 4.45 -1.99
CA ALA A 91 -7.08 3.09 -1.45
C ALA A 91 -8.10 2.93 -0.30
N ASP A 92 -8.31 3.98 0.50
CA ASP A 92 -9.34 3.96 1.53
C ASP A 92 -10.75 4.21 1.00
N ALA A 93 -10.90 4.95 -0.10
CA ALA A 93 -12.16 5.05 -0.83
C ALA A 93 -12.53 3.68 -1.43
N LEU A 94 -11.57 2.98 -2.05
CA LEU A 94 -11.70 1.60 -2.51
C LEU A 94 -12.17 0.67 -1.38
N GLY A 95 -11.49 0.65 -0.24
CA GLY A 95 -11.87 -0.22 0.88
C GLY A 95 -13.19 0.15 1.58
N GLN A 96 -13.83 1.24 1.15
CA GLN A 96 -15.18 1.65 1.54
C GLN A 96 -16.21 1.48 0.40
N GLY A 97 -15.84 0.84 -0.72
CA GLY A 97 -16.70 0.62 -1.87
C GLY A 97 -16.94 1.87 -2.74
N ARG A 98 -16.20 2.97 -2.51
CA ARG A 98 -16.39 4.25 -3.22
C ARG A 98 -15.47 4.33 -4.45
N LEU A 99 -15.67 3.43 -5.41
CA LEU A 99 -14.74 3.25 -6.54
C LEU A 99 -14.57 4.51 -7.39
N ALA A 100 -15.66 5.23 -7.70
CA ALA A 100 -15.60 6.47 -8.48
C ALA A 100 -14.75 7.56 -7.79
N LEU A 101 -14.88 7.69 -6.46
CA LEU A 101 -14.03 8.59 -5.67
C LEU A 101 -12.56 8.14 -5.70
N GLY A 102 -12.32 6.82 -5.62
CA GLY A 102 -10.98 6.25 -5.74
C GLY A 102 -10.30 6.66 -7.05
N TRP A 103 -10.98 6.48 -8.18
CA TRP A 103 -10.47 6.90 -9.49
C TRP A 103 -10.21 8.41 -9.57
N ARG A 104 -11.15 9.24 -9.09
CA ARG A 104 -10.97 10.70 -9.09
C ARG A 104 -9.75 11.14 -8.28
N LEU A 105 -9.48 10.49 -7.15
CA LEU A 105 -8.30 10.78 -6.33
C LEU A 105 -6.99 10.36 -7.01
N LEU A 106 -6.99 9.27 -7.79
CA LEU A 106 -5.83 8.88 -8.59
C LEU A 106 -5.59 9.83 -9.76
N GLU A 107 -6.63 10.34 -10.43
CA GLU A 107 -6.49 11.39 -11.45
C GLU A 107 -5.80 12.63 -10.88
N LEU A 108 -6.24 13.11 -9.71
CA LEU A 108 -5.59 14.21 -9.02
C LEU A 108 -4.13 13.90 -8.66
N CYS A 109 -3.82 12.64 -8.35
CA CYS A 109 -2.46 12.19 -8.09
C CYS A 109 -1.60 12.28 -9.36
N VAL A 110 -2.09 11.82 -10.51
CA VAL A 110 -1.41 11.94 -11.82
C VAL A 110 -1.17 13.40 -12.18
N GLU A 111 -2.18 14.27 -12.03
CA GLU A 111 -2.07 15.70 -12.28
C GLU A 111 -0.95 16.36 -11.46
N ARG A 112 -0.70 15.86 -10.24
CA ARG A 112 0.38 16.34 -9.36
C ARG A 112 1.76 15.84 -9.79
N MET A 113 1.87 14.63 -10.33
CA MET A 113 3.14 14.08 -10.82
C MET A 113 3.63 14.74 -12.11
N HIS A 114 2.74 15.34 -12.91
CA HIS A 114 3.06 15.92 -14.22
C HIS A 114 3.68 17.33 -14.18
N ARG A 115 4.25 17.79 -13.05
CA ARG A 115 4.91 19.12 -12.91
C ARG A 115 6.35 19.00 -12.38
N PRO A 116 7.29 19.88 -12.80
CA PRO A 116 8.01 19.95 -14.07
C PRO A 116 9.12 18.89 -14.26
N GLU A 117 9.72 18.88 -15.45
CA GLU A 117 10.66 17.89 -16.02
C GLU A 117 11.89 17.54 -15.13
N GLY A 118 12.24 16.25 -15.10
CA GLY A 118 13.44 15.71 -14.44
C GLY A 118 13.21 14.93 -13.14
N GLN A 119 11.99 14.92 -12.60
CA GLN A 119 11.68 14.35 -11.28
C GLN A 119 11.15 12.91 -11.30
N SER A 120 10.89 12.33 -12.47
CA SER A 120 10.25 11.00 -12.59
C SER A 120 11.04 9.87 -11.90
N ALA A 121 12.37 9.95 -11.90
CA ALA A 121 13.22 8.99 -11.19
C ALA A 121 13.05 9.07 -9.65
N GLN A 122 12.69 10.24 -9.11
CA GLN A 122 12.51 10.46 -7.67
C GLN A 122 11.13 9.99 -7.17
N LEU A 123 10.15 9.85 -8.06
CA LEU A 123 8.77 9.45 -7.74
C LEU A 123 8.47 7.96 -8.02
N TRP A 124 9.50 7.14 -8.25
CA TRP A 124 9.34 5.70 -8.55
C TRP A 124 8.38 5.00 -7.59
N ARG A 125 8.47 5.35 -6.31
CA ARG A 125 7.67 4.77 -5.24
C ARG A 125 6.19 5.13 -5.38
N GLN A 126 5.90 6.38 -5.70
CA GLN A 126 4.55 6.90 -5.87
C GLN A 126 3.91 6.32 -7.14
N LEU A 127 4.68 6.20 -8.23
CA LEU A 127 4.23 5.56 -9.47
C LEU A 127 3.82 4.10 -9.26
N ILE A 128 4.65 3.30 -8.58
CA ILE A 128 4.30 1.90 -8.26
C ILE A 128 3.00 1.82 -7.45
N ARG A 129 2.82 2.70 -6.45
CA ARG A 129 1.61 2.70 -5.62
C ARG A 129 0.37 3.16 -6.38
N LEU A 130 0.52 4.10 -7.30
CA LEU A 130 -0.56 4.53 -8.17
C LEU A 130 -1.06 3.35 -9.02
N GLU A 131 -0.14 2.58 -9.61
CA GLU A 131 -0.47 1.37 -10.35
C GLU A 131 -1.10 0.30 -9.44
N TRP A 132 -0.63 0.14 -8.20
CA TRP A 132 -1.26 -0.79 -7.26
C TRP A 132 -2.73 -0.45 -6.99
N VAL A 133 -3.02 0.79 -6.61
CA VAL A 133 -4.38 1.18 -6.26
C VAL A 133 -5.28 1.19 -7.50
N SER A 134 -4.73 1.52 -8.67
CA SER A 134 -5.46 1.43 -9.94
C SER A 134 -5.86 -0.01 -10.27
N ALA A 135 -4.94 -0.97 -10.11
CA ALA A 135 -5.23 -2.38 -10.31
C ALA A 135 -6.27 -2.90 -9.29
N GLU A 136 -6.13 -2.53 -8.01
CA GLU A 136 -7.08 -2.91 -6.96
C GLU A 136 -8.48 -2.30 -7.21
N LEU A 137 -8.58 -1.06 -7.71
CA LEU A 137 -9.85 -0.44 -8.13
C LEU A 137 -10.48 -1.14 -9.33
N ALA A 138 -9.68 -1.52 -10.34
CA ALA A 138 -10.15 -2.26 -11.49
C ALA A 138 -10.66 -3.66 -11.09
N LEU A 139 -9.92 -4.37 -10.22
CA LEU A 139 -10.35 -5.64 -9.62
C LEU A 139 -11.68 -5.52 -8.90
N ALA A 140 -11.85 -4.49 -8.06
CA ALA A 140 -13.10 -4.26 -7.34
C ALA A 140 -14.27 -3.92 -8.27
N GLY A 141 -13.99 -3.37 -9.45
CA GLY A 141 -14.98 -3.13 -10.50
C GLY A 141 -15.23 -4.34 -11.41
N GLY A 142 -14.52 -5.47 -11.23
CA GLY A 142 -14.60 -6.66 -12.08
C GLY A 142 -13.87 -6.54 -13.43
N ASP A 143 -13.08 -5.49 -13.65
CA ASP A 143 -12.31 -5.27 -14.87
C ASP A 143 -10.90 -5.88 -14.76
N PHE A 144 -10.83 -7.20 -14.94
CA PHE A 144 -9.57 -7.96 -14.82
C PHE A 144 -8.53 -7.57 -15.88
N THR A 145 -8.97 -7.16 -17.08
CA THR A 145 -8.06 -6.72 -18.15
C THR A 145 -7.34 -5.44 -17.77
N ARG A 146 -8.09 -4.43 -17.32
CA ARG A 146 -7.49 -3.19 -16.84
C ARG A 146 -6.64 -3.42 -15.59
N ALA A 147 -7.11 -4.28 -14.68
CA ALA A 147 -6.35 -4.65 -13.49
C ALA A 147 -4.99 -5.26 -13.84
N LEU A 148 -4.95 -6.20 -14.79
CA LEU A 148 -3.72 -6.86 -15.21
C LEU A 148 -2.75 -5.86 -15.83
N GLY A 149 -3.21 -4.97 -16.71
CA GLY A 149 -2.35 -3.94 -17.30
C GLY A 149 -1.71 -3.00 -16.27
N HIS A 150 -2.46 -2.60 -15.23
CA HIS A 150 -1.89 -1.83 -14.12
C HIS A 150 -0.90 -2.67 -13.28
N ALA A 151 -1.23 -3.94 -13.00
CA ALA A 151 -0.37 -4.81 -12.21
C ALA A 151 0.96 -5.13 -12.92
N GLU A 152 0.95 -5.31 -14.24
CA GLU A 152 2.15 -5.51 -15.06
C GLU A 152 3.05 -4.27 -15.06
N ARG A 153 2.49 -3.08 -15.26
CA ARG A 153 3.24 -1.81 -15.11
C ARG A 153 3.86 -1.67 -13.71
N ALA A 154 3.13 -2.06 -12.66
CA ALA A 154 3.68 -2.04 -11.30
C ALA A 154 4.86 -3.01 -11.13
N VAL A 155 4.88 -4.14 -11.84
CA VAL A 155 5.99 -5.10 -11.85
C VAL A 155 7.19 -4.52 -12.60
N GLU A 156 6.96 -3.95 -13.78
CA GLU A 156 7.99 -3.30 -14.61
C GLU A 156 8.68 -2.17 -13.84
N LEU A 157 7.90 -1.27 -13.23
CA LEU A 157 8.42 -0.19 -12.40
C LEU A 157 9.19 -0.71 -11.18
N ALA A 158 8.72 -1.80 -10.55
CA ALA A 158 9.36 -2.36 -9.38
C ALA A 158 10.67 -3.11 -9.71
N ALA A 159 10.84 -3.62 -10.94
CA ALA A 159 12.04 -4.34 -11.35
C ALA A 159 13.30 -3.48 -11.21
N GLY A 160 13.19 -2.16 -11.44
CA GLY A 160 14.29 -1.20 -11.31
C GLY A 160 14.57 -0.70 -9.90
N CYS A 161 13.77 -1.06 -8.89
CA CYS A 161 13.93 -0.54 -7.52
C CYS A 161 14.62 -1.55 -6.58
N GLU A 162 15.40 -1.05 -5.62
CA GLU A 162 16.08 -1.89 -4.62
C GLU A 162 15.11 -2.49 -3.58
N SER A 163 13.87 -2.00 -3.53
CA SER A 163 12.91 -2.41 -2.51
C SER A 163 12.25 -3.75 -2.82
N LEU A 164 12.77 -4.82 -2.20
CA LEU A 164 12.19 -6.17 -2.24
C LEU A 164 10.69 -6.18 -1.96
N ARG A 165 10.24 -5.42 -0.96
CA ARG A 165 8.81 -5.32 -0.61
C ARG A 165 7.95 -4.80 -1.77
N HIS A 166 8.44 -3.83 -2.54
CA HIS A 166 7.69 -3.31 -3.68
C HIS A 166 7.62 -4.35 -4.80
N ARG A 167 8.74 -5.05 -5.09
CA ARG A 167 8.74 -6.15 -6.07
C ARG A 167 7.74 -7.26 -5.71
N VAL A 168 7.79 -7.72 -4.46
CA VAL A 168 6.91 -8.78 -3.95
C VAL A 168 5.44 -8.35 -3.98
N LYS A 169 5.09 -7.14 -3.53
CA LYS A 169 3.70 -6.64 -3.56
C LYS A 169 3.19 -6.46 -5.00
N SER A 170 4.04 -5.98 -5.93
CA SER A 170 3.67 -5.90 -7.36
C SER A 170 3.39 -7.29 -7.94
N ASN A 171 4.24 -8.28 -7.67
CA ASN A 171 4.02 -9.66 -8.12
C ASN A 171 2.73 -10.26 -7.53
N LEU A 172 2.46 -10.04 -6.23
CA LEU A 172 1.22 -10.49 -5.61
C LEU A 172 -0.01 -9.90 -6.30
N LEU A 173 0.02 -8.61 -6.62
CA LEU A 173 -1.11 -7.96 -7.28
C LEU A 173 -1.31 -8.44 -8.72
N ARG A 174 -0.21 -8.75 -9.44
CA ARG A 174 -0.29 -9.43 -10.74
C ARG A 174 -0.98 -10.78 -10.61
N CYS A 175 -0.65 -11.58 -9.59
CA CYS A 175 -1.33 -12.85 -9.34
C CYS A 175 -2.83 -12.63 -9.10
N ALA A 176 -3.22 -11.64 -8.30
CA ALA A 176 -4.63 -11.31 -8.08
C ALA A 176 -5.35 -10.92 -9.38
N ALA A 177 -4.74 -10.08 -10.23
CA ALA A 177 -5.31 -9.71 -11.53
C ALA A 177 -5.45 -10.89 -12.50
N MET A 178 -4.50 -11.84 -12.48
CA MET A 178 -4.53 -13.03 -13.33
C MET A 178 -5.68 -14.00 -13.01
N THR A 179 -6.31 -13.90 -11.83
CA THR A 179 -7.42 -14.79 -11.43
C THR A 179 -8.63 -14.71 -12.35
N GLY A 180 -8.84 -13.58 -13.05
CA GLY A 180 -9.92 -13.45 -14.04
C GLY A 180 -9.67 -14.18 -15.36
N PHE A 181 -8.48 -14.75 -15.56
CA PHE A 181 -8.06 -15.40 -16.80
C PHE A 181 -7.67 -16.86 -16.58
N ASP A 182 -6.78 -17.10 -15.62
CA ASP A 182 -6.27 -18.43 -15.28
C ASP A 182 -6.05 -18.52 -13.76
N PRO A 183 -7.12 -18.86 -13.00
CA PRO A 183 -7.05 -18.98 -11.55
C PRO A 183 -6.00 -20.01 -11.09
N GLY A 184 -5.84 -21.12 -11.83
CA GLY A 184 -4.88 -22.16 -11.48
C GLY A 184 -3.44 -21.67 -11.56
N ARG A 185 -3.08 -21.02 -12.66
CA ARG A 185 -1.76 -20.39 -12.81
C ARG A 185 -1.55 -19.24 -11.83
N ALA A 186 -2.58 -18.44 -11.57
CA ALA A 186 -2.53 -17.37 -10.57
C ALA A 186 -2.20 -17.92 -9.16
N ALA A 187 -2.80 -19.05 -8.76
CA ALA A 187 -2.53 -19.68 -7.48
C ALA A 187 -1.09 -20.25 -7.39
N THR A 188 -0.58 -20.84 -8.47
CA THR A 188 0.81 -21.32 -8.53
C THR A 188 1.81 -20.17 -8.39
N LEU A 189 1.62 -19.06 -9.12
CA LEU A 189 2.49 -17.89 -8.99
C LEU A 189 2.36 -17.23 -7.61
N ALA A 190 1.14 -17.19 -7.03
CA ALA A 190 0.94 -16.69 -5.69
C ALA A 190 1.67 -17.54 -4.63
N ARG A 191 1.86 -18.84 -4.86
CA ARG A 191 2.67 -19.72 -3.99
C ARG A 191 4.14 -19.30 -3.99
N GLU A 192 4.71 -19.01 -5.16
CA GLU A 192 6.09 -18.52 -5.26
C GLU A 192 6.25 -17.20 -4.48
N VAL A 193 5.30 -16.28 -4.65
CA VAL A 193 5.27 -15.01 -3.90
C VAL A 193 5.12 -15.26 -2.40
N PHE A 194 4.29 -16.21 -1.99
CA PHE A 194 4.13 -16.60 -0.59
C PHE A 194 5.44 -17.09 0.04
N ASP A 195 6.18 -17.94 -0.67
CA ASP A 195 7.46 -18.47 -0.20
C ASP A 195 8.53 -17.38 -0.12
N GLU A 196 8.58 -16.45 -1.09
CA GLU A 196 9.47 -15.28 -1.06
C GLU A 196 9.13 -14.34 0.12
N CYS A 197 7.84 -14.12 0.40
CA CYS A 197 7.42 -13.34 1.56
C CYS A 197 7.93 -13.95 2.87
N ARG A 198 7.86 -15.28 3.00
CA ARG A 198 8.27 -16.00 4.20
C ARG A 198 9.78 -15.95 4.39
N SER A 199 10.56 -16.24 3.35
CA SER A 199 12.03 -16.19 3.43
C SER A 199 12.55 -14.78 3.74
N SER A 200 11.80 -13.75 3.31
CA SER A 200 12.14 -12.34 3.50
C SER A 200 11.53 -11.69 4.74
N GLY A 201 10.75 -12.45 5.53
CA GLY A 201 10.09 -11.95 6.75
C GLY A 201 8.97 -10.93 6.50
N LEU A 202 8.40 -10.87 5.30
CA LEU A 202 7.32 -9.95 4.91
C LEU A 202 5.95 -10.50 5.34
N LEU A 203 5.75 -10.62 6.65
CA LEU A 203 4.60 -11.32 7.23
C LEU A 203 3.22 -10.86 6.71
N PRO A 204 2.90 -9.54 6.59
CA PRO A 204 1.61 -9.11 6.07
C PRO A 204 1.39 -9.47 4.59
N LEU A 205 2.46 -9.57 3.79
CA LEU A 205 2.35 -10.01 2.40
C LEU A 205 2.21 -11.53 2.32
N ALA A 206 2.89 -12.29 3.19
CA ALA A 206 2.65 -13.73 3.30
C ALA A 206 1.18 -14.04 3.65
N TRP A 207 0.59 -13.27 4.58
CA TRP A 207 -0.83 -13.35 4.90
C TRP A 207 -1.72 -13.09 3.68
N ALA A 208 -1.47 -12.00 2.95
CA ALA A 208 -2.26 -11.65 1.76
C ALA A 208 -2.11 -12.68 0.62
N SER A 209 -0.89 -13.21 0.39
CA SER A 209 -0.66 -14.28 -0.59
C SER A 209 -1.39 -15.57 -0.18
N SER A 210 -1.35 -15.92 1.11
CA SER A 210 -2.09 -17.06 1.64
C SER A 210 -3.61 -16.91 1.42
N MET A 211 -4.19 -15.76 1.74
CA MET A 211 -5.61 -15.47 1.46
C MET A 211 -5.96 -15.63 -0.02
N LEU A 212 -5.12 -15.12 -0.92
CA LEU A 212 -5.33 -15.25 -2.36
C LEU A 212 -5.34 -16.72 -2.79
N ILE A 213 -4.34 -17.50 -2.36
CA ILE A 213 -4.23 -18.92 -2.71
C ILE A 213 -5.44 -19.70 -2.17
N GLU A 214 -5.80 -19.46 -0.91
CA GLU A 214 -6.92 -20.13 -0.26
C GLU A 214 -8.25 -19.80 -0.95
N GLY A 215 -8.47 -18.53 -1.28
CA GLY A 215 -9.69 -18.09 -1.97
C GLY A 215 -9.81 -18.62 -3.40
N VAL A 216 -8.69 -18.80 -4.11
CA VAL A 216 -8.69 -19.27 -5.50
C VAL A 216 -8.70 -20.80 -5.59
N SER A 217 -7.92 -21.49 -4.77
CA SER A 217 -7.76 -22.94 -4.85
C SER A 217 -8.70 -23.73 -3.93
N GLY A 218 -9.27 -23.09 -2.91
CA GLY A 218 -10.00 -23.77 -1.84
C GLY A 218 -9.11 -24.58 -0.87
N ILE A 219 -7.78 -24.51 -1.03
CA ILE A 219 -6.82 -25.29 -0.25
C ILE A 219 -6.05 -24.37 0.70
N ALA A 220 -6.08 -24.69 1.99
CA ALA A 220 -5.32 -24.00 3.03
C ALA A 220 -3.81 -24.00 2.74
N THR A 221 -3.15 -22.87 2.94
CA THR A 221 -1.67 -22.85 2.92
C THR A 221 -1.09 -23.37 4.24
N SER A 222 0.21 -23.63 4.30
CA SER A 222 0.90 -23.93 5.56
C SER A 222 2.10 -22.99 5.75
N PRO A 223 2.07 -22.05 6.72
CA PRO A 223 0.93 -21.71 7.58
C PRO A 223 -0.25 -21.11 6.77
N ASN A 224 -1.46 -21.21 7.28
CA ASN A 224 -2.68 -20.68 6.64
C ASN A 224 -2.93 -19.20 6.97
N SER A 225 -3.92 -18.59 6.31
CA SER A 225 -4.21 -17.16 6.47
C SER A 225 -4.64 -16.79 7.88
N ALA A 226 -5.33 -17.69 8.60
CA ALA A 226 -5.73 -17.47 9.99
C ALA A 226 -4.52 -17.44 10.94
N GLU A 227 -3.59 -18.40 10.80
CA GLU A 227 -2.36 -18.46 11.60
C GLU A 227 -1.46 -17.23 11.36
N LEU A 228 -1.31 -16.83 10.11
CA LEU A 228 -0.55 -15.64 9.73
C LEU A 228 -1.22 -14.36 10.27
N GLY A 229 -2.55 -14.28 10.21
CA GLY A 229 -3.33 -13.20 10.78
C GLY A 229 -3.14 -13.09 12.30
N ALA A 230 -3.17 -14.21 13.02
CA ALA A 230 -2.89 -14.26 14.45
C ALA A 230 -1.46 -13.79 14.78
N ALA A 231 -0.47 -14.17 13.96
CA ALA A 231 0.91 -13.71 14.13
C ALA A 231 1.06 -12.19 13.91
N VAL A 232 0.32 -11.61 12.95
CA VAL A 232 0.25 -10.16 12.74
C VAL A 232 -0.41 -9.47 13.93
N ALA A 233 -1.51 -10.04 14.46
CA ALA A 233 -2.22 -9.51 15.62
C ALA A 233 -1.35 -9.49 16.88
N ALA A 234 -0.61 -10.57 17.15
CA ALA A 234 0.33 -10.65 18.26
C ALA A 234 1.44 -9.57 18.20
N ARG A 235 1.74 -9.04 17.01
CA ARG A 235 2.72 -7.97 16.78
C ARG A 235 2.09 -6.57 16.70
N GLY A 236 0.82 -6.46 17.07
CA GLY A 236 0.06 -5.22 17.18
C GLY A 236 -0.69 -4.81 15.91
N GLY A 237 -0.91 -5.70 14.94
CA GLY A 237 -1.80 -5.49 13.79
C GLY A 237 -3.24 -5.85 14.14
N ALA A 238 -4.09 -4.88 14.43
CA ALA A 238 -5.49 -5.16 14.79
C ALA A 238 -6.36 -5.23 13.53
N PHE A 239 -6.72 -6.44 13.10
CA PHE A 239 -7.68 -6.64 12.02
C PHE A 239 -9.07 -6.15 12.44
N ARG A 240 -9.77 -5.50 11.50
CA ARG A 240 -11.16 -5.15 11.66
C ARG A 240 -11.98 -6.43 11.57
N ASP A 241 -12.80 -6.69 12.58
CA ASP A 241 -13.77 -7.78 12.51
C ASP A 241 -14.70 -7.57 11.32
N MET A 242 -14.77 -8.57 10.45
CA MET A 242 -15.76 -8.63 9.37
C MET A 242 -17.08 -9.18 9.91
N SER A 243 -17.61 -8.57 10.97
CA SER A 243 -19.01 -8.75 11.30
C SER A 243 -19.82 -7.97 10.27
N LEU A 244 -20.35 -8.68 9.28
CA LEU A 244 -21.36 -8.22 8.33
C LEU A 244 -22.65 -7.84 9.07
#